data_AF-A0A819Y6Q8-F1
#
_entry.id   AF-A0A819Y6Q8-F1
#
_cell.length_a   1.000
_cell.length_b   1.000
_cell.length_c   1.000
_cell.angle_alpha   90.00
_cell.angle_beta   90.00
_cell.angle_gamma   90.00
#
_symmetry.space_group_name_H-M   'P 1'
#
loop_
_entity.id
_entity.type
_entity.pdbx_description
1 polymer ?
#
loop_
_entity_poly.entity_id
_entity_poly.type
_entity_poly.pdbx_seq_one_letter_code
_entity_poly.pdbx_strand_id
1 'polypeptide(L)'
;MQFDIRRFDIYRKIPKDLTQPTNTGAAISLACISFISTLLLIELYYFITPEVASELFVDIPDSGHADRIPVHIDITVLNIGCQYVGIDIQDDLGRHEVGFIDNTLKTPENNGAGCRINASFKINRVPGNFHISTHSASSQPTDGDMKHVIHELTFGDTIKGFRQIPNRKAFHPLRRFNNTNRPSHASHDYLLKIVPTIYEDLGSVRRYPYQFTFFYR
;
A
#
# COMPACT_ATOMS: atom_id res chain seq x y z
N MET A 1 38.61 21.27 -34.85
CA MET A 1 38.35 20.22 -35.87
C MET A 1 37.00 20.48 -36.48
N GLN A 2 36.96 20.81 -37.77
CA GLN A 2 35.73 21.15 -38.48
C GLN A 2 35.13 19.85 -39.02
N PHE A 3 33.98 19.45 -38.47
CA PHE A 3 33.26 18.25 -38.92
C PHE A 3 32.72 18.49 -40.34
N ASP A 4 33.42 17.98 -41.35
CA ASP A 4 32.95 17.99 -42.73
C ASP A 4 32.02 16.78 -42.97
N ILE A 5 30.72 17.05 -42.86
CA ILE A 5 29.63 16.07 -43.01
C ILE A 5 29.64 15.43 -44.40
N ARG A 6 30.28 16.07 -45.41
CA ARG A 6 30.36 15.56 -46.78
C ARG A 6 31.14 14.25 -46.89
N ARG A 7 31.98 13.90 -45.90
CA ARG A 7 32.72 12.62 -45.86
C ARG A 7 31.89 11.40 -45.44
N PHE A 8 30.68 11.58 -44.91
CA PHE A 8 29.80 10.46 -44.49
C PHE A 8 28.91 9.91 -45.62
N ASP A 9 28.93 10.53 -46.80
CA ASP A 9 28.15 10.08 -47.96
C ASP A 9 28.91 8.97 -48.71
N ILE A 10 28.71 7.71 -48.28
CA ILE A 10 29.39 6.51 -48.80
C ILE A 10 28.87 6.10 -50.19
N TYR A 11 27.72 6.62 -50.64
CA TYR A 11 27.07 6.18 -51.87
C TYR A 11 27.45 7.02 -53.10
N ARG A 12 27.67 6.35 -54.23
CA ARG A 12 27.92 6.98 -55.53
C ARG A 12 26.67 7.76 -55.95
N LYS A 13 26.80 9.08 -56.12
CA LYS A 13 25.69 9.96 -56.55
C LYS A 13 25.22 9.58 -57.95
N ILE A 14 23.91 9.45 -58.10
CA ILE A 14 23.25 9.18 -59.38
C ILE A 14 23.25 10.49 -60.19
N PRO A 15 23.55 10.47 -61.50
CA PRO A 15 23.50 11.67 -62.34
C PRO A 15 22.07 12.24 -62.36
N LYS A 16 21.97 13.57 -62.31
CA LYS A 16 20.71 14.31 -62.14
C LYS A 16 19.71 14.09 -63.28
N ASP A 17 20.18 13.65 -64.44
CA ASP A 17 19.35 13.38 -65.64
C ASP A 17 18.52 12.09 -65.52
N LEU A 18 18.84 11.21 -64.56
CA LEU A 18 18.08 9.99 -64.27
C LEU A 18 17.14 10.14 -63.05
N THR A 19 17.15 11.29 -62.39
CA THR A 19 16.38 11.54 -61.15
C THR A 19 15.54 12.80 -61.28
N GLN A 20 14.22 12.66 -61.45
CA GLN A 20 13.30 13.80 -61.44
C GLN A 20 12.72 14.00 -60.03
N PRO A 21 12.96 15.16 -59.36
CA PRO A 21 12.37 15.42 -58.06
C PRO A 21 10.85 15.59 -58.19
N THR A 22 10.09 14.84 -57.40
CA THR A 22 8.62 14.92 -57.36
C THR A 22 8.17 15.50 -56.02
N ASN A 23 7.26 16.48 -56.05
CA ASN A 23 6.70 17.08 -54.84
C ASN A 23 5.91 16.07 -53.99
N THR A 24 5.31 15.08 -54.64
CA THR A 24 4.60 13.96 -53.98
C THR A 24 5.56 13.05 -53.22
N GLY A 25 6.73 12.73 -53.81
CA GLY A 25 7.76 11.94 -53.13
C GLY A 25 8.31 12.63 -51.88
N ALA A 26 8.50 13.96 -51.94
CA ALA A 26 8.92 14.76 -50.79
C ALA A 26 7.86 14.81 -49.67
N ALA A 27 6.57 14.90 -50.03
CA ALA A 27 5.49 14.88 -49.05
C ALA A 27 5.40 13.52 -48.32
N ILE A 28 5.53 12.41 -49.07
CA ILE A 28 5.52 11.05 -48.51
C ILE A 28 6.73 10.85 -47.58
N SER A 29 7.92 11.28 -47.98
CA SER A 29 9.11 11.12 -47.13
C SER A 29 9.01 11.90 -45.82
N LEU A 30 8.50 13.14 -45.84
CA LEU A 30 8.24 13.92 -44.63
C LEU A 30 7.19 13.26 -43.72
N ALA A 31 6.12 12.71 -44.30
CA ALA A 31 5.10 11.99 -43.54
C ALA A 31 5.67 10.73 -42.87
N CYS A 32 6.48 9.95 -43.58
CA CYS A 32 7.16 8.78 -43.01
C CYS A 32 8.13 9.15 -41.89
N ILE A 33 8.95 10.20 -42.08
CA ILE A 33 9.89 10.68 -41.05
C ILE A 33 9.13 11.13 -39.80
N SER A 34 8.03 11.88 -39.96
CA SER A 34 7.17 12.31 -38.85
C SER A 34 6.58 11.13 -38.10
N PHE A 35 6.04 10.14 -38.82
CA PHE A 35 5.45 8.95 -38.24
C PHE A 35 6.48 8.10 -37.47
N ILE A 36 7.65 7.85 -38.06
CA ILE A 36 8.75 7.11 -37.43
C ILE A 36 9.25 7.85 -36.19
N SER A 37 9.42 9.17 -36.26
CA SER A 37 9.84 9.98 -35.11
C SER A 37 8.83 9.93 -33.97
N THR A 38 7.53 9.95 -34.29
CA THR A 38 6.46 9.83 -33.29
C THR A 38 6.49 8.46 -32.61
N LEU A 39 6.60 7.37 -33.38
CA LEU A 39 6.73 6.02 -32.82
C LEU A 39 7.96 5.89 -31.93
N LEU A 40 9.10 6.44 -32.35
CA LEU A 40 10.34 6.39 -31.57
C LEU A 40 10.21 7.15 -30.25
N LEU A 41 9.56 8.32 -30.23
CA LEU A 41 9.32 9.07 -29.00
C LEU A 41 8.38 8.32 -28.05
N ILE A 42 7.35 7.67 -28.59
CA ILE A 42 6.40 6.87 -27.80
C ILE A 42 7.12 5.66 -27.18
N GLU A 43 7.84 4.88 -27.99
CA GLU A 43 8.58 3.71 -27.50
C GLU A 43 9.67 4.10 -26.49
N LEU A 44 10.38 5.21 -26.74
CA LEU A 44 11.37 5.72 -25.80
C LEU A 44 10.72 6.11 -24.47
N TYR A 45 9.55 6.76 -24.52
CA TYR A 45 8.81 7.12 -23.33
C TYR A 45 8.34 5.87 -22.56
N TYR A 46 7.84 4.85 -23.25
CA TYR A 46 7.46 3.58 -22.65
C TYR A 46 8.67 2.86 -22.04
N PHE A 47 9.81 2.83 -22.72
CA PHE A 47 11.04 2.21 -22.23
C PHE A 47 11.59 2.88 -20.97
N ILE A 48 11.44 4.19 -20.84
CA ILE A 48 11.88 4.95 -19.64
C ILE A 48 10.88 4.81 -18.49
N THR A 49 9.61 4.46 -18.78
CA THR A 49 8.59 4.32 -17.74
C THR A 49 8.77 3.00 -16.98
N PRO A 50 8.91 3.02 -15.63
CA PRO A 50 9.11 1.81 -14.85
C PRO A 50 7.86 0.94 -14.83
N GLU A 51 8.04 -0.37 -14.99
CA GLU A 51 6.98 -1.38 -14.83
C GLU A 51 7.10 -2.07 -13.46
N VAL A 52 5.96 -2.26 -12.79
CA VAL A 52 5.91 -2.96 -11.50
C VAL A 52 5.66 -4.45 -11.76
N ALA A 53 6.68 -5.28 -11.60
CA ALA A 53 6.58 -6.74 -11.65
C ALA A 53 6.21 -7.31 -10.27
N SER A 54 5.29 -8.27 -10.23
CA SER A 54 4.87 -8.97 -9.01
C SER A 54 5.24 -10.44 -9.11
N GLU A 55 6.16 -10.88 -8.27
CA GLU A 55 6.62 -12.27 -8.21
C GLU A 55 6.25 -12.92 -6.87
N LEU A 56 5.95 -14.22 -6.90
CA LEU A 56 5.70 -15.01 -5.69
C LEU A 56 6.96 -15.82 -5.37
N PHE A 57 7.48 -15.65 -4.15
CA PHE A 57 8.61 -16.41 -3.66
C PHE A 57 8.25 -17.08 -2.33
N VAL A 58 8.99 -18.13 -1.98
CA VAL A 58 8.86 -18.81 -0.69
C VAL A 58 9.51 -17.92 0.36
N ASP A 59 8.75 -17.57 1.39
CA ASP A 59 9.27 -16.76 2.48
C ASP A 59 10.20 -17.59 3.37
N ILE A 60 11.47 -17.21 3.42
CA ILE A 60 12.51 -17.89 4.19
C ILE A 60 12.80 -17.06 5.45
N PRO A 61 12.50 -17.59 6.64
CA PRO A 61 12.56 -16.84 7.91
C PRO A 61 13.98 -16.38 8.29
N ASP A 62 15.03 -16.95 7.72
CA ASP A 62 16.44 -16.75 8.13
C ASP A 62 17.13 -15.48 7.61
N SER A 63 16.37 -14.50 7.11
CA SER A 63 16.93 -13.34 6.39
C SER A 63 16.92 -12.02 7.20
N GLY A 64 17.02 -12.09 8.53
CA GLY A 64 17.17 -10.89 9.39
C GLY A 64 15.92 -10.01 9.52
N HIS A 65 14.77 -10.48 9.05
CA HIS A 65 13.49 -9.82 9.21
C HIS A 65 12.94 -10.08 10.61
N ALA A 66 12.34 -9.05 11.23
CA ALA A 66 11.87 -9.14 12.60
C ALA A 66 10.82 -10.26 12.77
N ASP A 67 11.02 -11.14 13.75
CA ASP A 67 10.05 -12.16 14.20
C ASP A 67 8.68 -11.57 14.59
N ARG A 68 8.63 -10.24 14.74
CA ARG A 68 7.47 -9.48 15.13
C ARG A 68 7.04 -8.52 14.02
N ILE A 69 5.75 -8.55 13.71
CA ILE A 69 5.11 -7.69 12.74
C ILE A 69 4.67 -6.40 13.44
N PRO A 70 5.11 -5.21 13.01
CA PRO A 70 4.57 -3.96 13.50
C PRO A 70 3.15 -3.76 12.95
N VAL A 71 2.22 -3.41 13.83
CA VAL A 71 0.81 -3.16 13.55
C VAL A 71 0.51 -1.72 13.93
N HIS A 72 -0.19 -1.01 13.06
CA HIS A 72 -0.72 0.30 13.34
C HIS A 72 -2.23 0.31 13.11
N ILE A 73 -2.97 0.77 14.11
CA ILE A 73 -4.43 0.83 14.11
C ILE A 73 -4.92 2.22 14.52
N ASP A 74 -5.88 2.74 13.76
CA ASP A 74 -6.65 3.94 14.06
C ASP A 74 -8.14 3.58 13.97
N ILE A 75 -8.81 3.53 15.10
CA ILE A 75 -10.20 3.09 15.24
C ILE A 75 -10.96 4.01 16.19
N THR A 76 -12.20 4.34 15.86
CA THR A 76 -13.10 5.08 16.74
C THR A 76 -14.25 4.20 17.20
N VAL A 77 -14.39 4.02 18.50
CA VAL A 77 -15.60 3.47 19.15
C VAL A 77 -16.53 4.62 19.48
N LEU A 78 -17.79 4.56 19.06
CA LEU A 78 -18.66 5.74 19.02
C LEU A 78 -19.35 6.06 20.35
N ASN A 79 -19.68 5.01 21.11
CA ASN A 79 -20.58 5.08 22.26
C ASN A 79 -19.93 4.58 23.57
N ILE A 80 -18.60 4.47 23.58
CA ILE A 80 -17.83 4.12 24.79
C ILE A 80 -16.69 5.14 24.96
N GLY A 81 -16.64 5.74 26.15
CA GLY A 81 -15.61 6.71 26.52
C GLY A 81 -14.21 6.10 26.70
N CYS A 82 -13.16 6.90 26.52
CA CYS A 82 -11.77 6.42 26.47
C CYS A 82 -11.22 5.77 27.74
N GLN A 83 -11.83 6.04 28.90
CA GLN A 83 -11.47 5.40 30.16
C GLN A 83 -11.85 3.92 30.21
N TYR A 84 -12.82 3.51 29.39
CA TYR A 84 -13.34 2.15 29.37
C TYR A 84 -12.71 1.29 28.29
N VAL A 85 -12.14 1.86 27.23
CA VAL A 85 -11.66 1.08 26.08
C VAL A 85 -10.17 0.79 26.20
N GLY A 86 -9.73 -0.43 25.94
CA GLY A 86 -8.32 -0.79 25.77
C GLY A 86 -8.11 -1.83 24.67
N ILE A 87 -6.83 -2.08 24.36
CA ILE A 87 -6.40 -3.04 23.36
C ILE A 87 -5.81 -4.23 24.09
N ASP A 88 -6.29 -5.42 23.81
CA ASP A 88 -5.75 -6.67 24.36
C ASP A 88 -5.10 -7.46 23.22
N ILE A 89 -3.94 -8.06 23.49
CA ILE A 89 -3.16 -8.82 22.50
C ILE A 89 -2.96 -10.24 23.03
N GLN A 90 -3.30 -11.24 22.22
CA GLN A 90 -3.12 -12.65 22.55
C GLN A 90 -2.52 -13.42 21.37
N ASP A 91 -1.56 -14.30 21.63
CA ASP A 91 -1.02 -15.20 20.60
C ASP A 91 -0.90 -16.65 21.08
N ASP A 92 -0.73 -17.56 20.11
CA ASP A 92 -0.58 -18.99 20.36
C ASP A 92 0.77 -19.37 20.99
N LEU A 93 1.73 -18.43 21.03
CA LEU A 93 3.01 -18.60 21.73
C LEU A 93 2.90 -18.28 23.24
N GLY A 94 1.70 -17.95 23.71
CA GLY A 94 1.41 -17.71 25.13
C GLY A 94 1.59 -16.26 25.58
N ARG A 95 1.78 -15.31 24.66
CA ARG A 95 1.72 -13.89 25.00
C ARG A 95 0.26 -13.50 25.24
N HIS A 96 0.02 -12.87 26.38
CA HIS A 96 -1.27 -12.30 26.72
C HIS A 96 -1.04 -10.97 27.42
N GLU A 97 -1.31 -9.87 26.72
CA GLU A 97 -1.19 -8.51 27.23
C GLU A 97 -2.58 -7.89 27.29
N VAL A 98 -3.03 -7.55 28.50
CA VAL A 98 -4.33 -6.90 28.73
C VAL A 98 -4.10 -5.40 28.85
N GLY A 99 -4.84 -4.61 28.08
CA GLY A 99 -4.80 -3.16 28.12
C GLY A 99 -3.46 -2.59 27.71
N PHE A 100 -3.03 -2.82 26.47
CA PHE A 100 -1.80 -2.28 25.90
C PHE A 100 -1.80 -0.73 25.87
N ILE A 101 -0.89 -0.12 26.63
CA ILE A 101 -0.80 1.35 26.82
C ILE A 101 0.28 1.99 25.95
N ASP A 102 1.39 1.30 25.70
CA ASP A 102 2.56 1.88 25.04
C ASP A 102 2.25 2.35 23.61
N ASN A 103 2.63 3.57 23.24
CA ASN A 103 2.31 4.15 21.93
C ASN A 103 0.80 4.13 21.57
N THR A 104 -0.07 4.12 22.59
CA THR A 104 -1.52 4.23 22.43
C THR A 104 -1.97 5.64 22.81
N LEU A 105 -2.49 6.38 21.85
CA LEU A 105 -3.10 7.69 22.06
C LEU A 105 -4.62 7.56 21.97
N LYS A 106 -5.30 7.91 23.06
CA LYS A 106 -6.77 7.90 23.16
C LYS A 106 -7.29 9.34 23.15
N THR A 107 -8.13 9.66 22.19
CA THR A 107 -8.77 10.99 22.06
C THR A 107 -10.28 10.85 22.23
N PRO A 108 -10.91 11.64 23.11
CA PRO A 108 -12.37 11.61 23.27
C PRO A 108 -13.05 12.09 21.98
N GLU A 109 -14.12 11.39 21.60
CA GLU A 109 -14.98 11.72 20.46
C GLU A 109 -16.43 11.87 20.93
N ASN A 110 -17.31 12.45 20.10
CA ASN A 110 -18.73 12.63 20.43
C ASN A 110 -18.97 13.30 21.80
N ASN A 111 -18.31 14.44 22.07
CA ASN A 111 -18.38 15.14 23.37
C ASN A 111 -17.99 14.27 24.58
N GLY A 112 -17.15 13.25 24.38
CA GLY A 112 -16.69 12.34 25.43
C GLY A 112 -17.49 11.04 25.55
N ALA A 113 -18.56 10.87 24.75
CA ALA A 113 -19.30 9.61 24.68
C ALA A 113 -18.56 8.51 23.91
N GLY A 114 -17.67 8.89 22.99
CA GLY A 114 -16.87 7.96 22.18
C GLY A 114 -15.37 8.09 22.46
N CYS A 115 -14.61 7.18 21.87
CA CYS A 115 -13.16 7.18 21.94
C CYS A 115 -12.54 6.81 20.60
N ARG A 116 -11.61 7.64 20.13
CA ARG A 116 -10.69 7.29 19.06
C ARG A 116 -9.36 6.83 19.63
N ILE A 117 -8.90 5.69 19.15
CA ILE A 117 -7.67 5.03 19.59
C ILE A 117 -6.74 4.96 18.40
N ASN A 118 -5.58 5.56 18.55
CA ASN A 118 -4.47 5.45 17.63
C ASN A 118 -3.33 4.72 18.34
N ALA A 119 -3.00 3.51 17.89
CA ALA A 119 -2.03 2.65 18.55
C ALA A 119 -1.05 2.01 17.58
N SER A 120 0.19 1.85 18.03
CA SER A 120 1.25 1.17 17.30
C SER A 120 1.92 0.11 18.19
N PHE A 121 1.77 -1.16 17.84
CA PHE A 121 2.30 -2.29 18.61
C PHE A 121 2.95 -3.33 17.71
N LYS A 122 3.66 -4.29 18.29
CA LYS A 122 4.29 -5.39 17.55
C LYS A 122 3.62 -6.70 17.95
N ILE A 123 3.23 -7.54 16.99
CA ILE A 123 2.68 -8.89 17.23
C ILE A 123 3.68 -9.95 16.78
N ASN A 124 3.67 -11.12 17.41
CA ASN A 124 4.49 -12.24 16.94
C ASN A 124 3.95 -12.78 15.62
N ARG A 125 4.82 -13.33 14.77
CA ARG A 125 4.45 -13.94 13.49
C ARG A 125 3.87 -15.35 13.67
N VAL A 126 2.78 -15.45 14.41
CA VAL A 126 2.03 -16.67 14.68
C VAL A 126 0.53 -16.38 14.63
N PRO A 127 -0.33 -17.40 14.51
CA PRO A 127 -1.75 -17.20 14.72
C PRO A 127 -2.02 -16.59 16.11
N GLY A 128 -2.95 -15.65 16.14
CA GLY A 128 -3.27 -14.87 17.33
C GLY A 128 -4.40 -13.88 17.05
N ASN A 129 -4.76 -13.12 18.07
CA ASN A 129 -5.79 -12.10 17.99
C ASN A 129 -5.36 -10.84 18.75
N PHE A 130 -5.90 -9.71 18.33
CA PHE A 130 -5.95 -8.52 19.16
C PHE A 130 -7.39 -8.03 19.14
N HIS A 131 -7.88 -7.56 20.28
CA HIS A 131 -9.26 -7.12 20.42
C HIS A 131 -9.33 -5.79 21.17
N ILE A 132 -10.29 -4.96 20.76
CA ILE A 132 -10.62 -3.71 21.44
C ILE A 132 -11.76 -4.03 22.39
N SER A 133 -11.56 -3.83 23.69
CA SER A 133 -12.51 -4.28 24.70
C SER A 133 -12.58 -3.33 25.90
N THR A 134 -13.51 -3.61 26.80
CA THR A 134 -13.60 -2.94 28.11
C THR A 134 -13.01 -3.75 29.25
N HIS A 135 -12.34 -4.86 28.94
CA HIS A 135 -11.80 -5.78 29.94
C HIS A 135 -10.66 -5.15 30.76
N SER A 136 -9.86 -4.30 30.13
CA SER A 136 -8.73 -3.62 30.76
C SER A 136 -9.11 -2.41 31.63
N ALA A 137 -10.39 -2.01 31.66
CA ALA A 137 -10.82 -0.84 32.42
C ALA A 137 -11.11 -1.17 33.90
N SER A 138 -10.83 -0.21 34.77
CA SER A 138 -11.08 -0.33 36.22
C SER A 138 -12.57 -0.37 36.58
N SER A 139 -13.43 0.17 35.71
CA SER A 139 -14.87 0.16 35.84
C SER A 139 -15.48 -0.24 34.51
N GLN A 140 -16.63 -0.92 34.53
CA GLN A 140 -17.33 -1.31 33.31
C GLN A 140 -18.29 -0.20 32.87
N PRO A 141 -18.44 0.06 31.56
CA PRO A 141 -19.44 0.99 31.07
C PRO A 141 -20.85 0.43 31.30
N THR A 142 -21.83 1.33 31.40
CA THR A 142 -23.26 0.96 31.56
C THR A 142 -23.85 0.37 30.28
N ASP A 143 -23.28 0.72 29.14
CA ASP A 143 -23.65 0.22 27.82
C ASP A 143 -22.41 -0.33 27.10
N GLY A 144 -22.55 -1.52 26.52
CA GLY A 144 -21.51 -2.21 25.76
C GLY A 144 -21.67 -2.01 24.25
N ASP A 145 -22.01 -0.81 23.80
CA ASP A 145 -22.15 -0.51 22.37
C ASP A 145 -20.79 -0.42 21.67
N MET A 146 -20.44 -1.48 20.94
CA MET A 146 -19.17 -1.63 20.24
C MET A 146 -19.21 -1.14 18.79
N LYS A 147 -20.20 -0.32 18.40
CA LYS A 147 -20.20 0.36 17.10
C LYS A 147 -18.95 1.18 16.93
N HIS A 148 -18.26 0.93 15.83
CA HIS A 148 -16.97 1.53 15.56
C HIS A 148 -16.76 1.85 14.09
N VAL A 149 -15.76 2.70 13.86
CA VAL A 149 -15.26 3.08 12.54
C VAL A 149 -13.76 2.80 12.52
N ILE A 150 -13.33 1.93 11.61
CA ILE A 150 -11.92 1.66 11.37
C ILE A 150 -11.42 2.69 10.38
N HIS A 151 -10.59 3.62 10.83
CA HIS A 151 -9.97 4.61 9.94
C HIS A 151 -8.83 3.98 9.17
N GLU A 152 -7.95 3.28 9.87
CA GLU A 152 -6.75 2.67 9.30
C GLU A 152 -6.32 1.43 10.09
N LEU A 153 -5.91 0.38 9.37
CA LEU A 153 -5.24 -0.79 9.93
C LEU A 153 -4.17 -1.21 8.94
N THR A 154 -2.92 -1.26 9.40
CA THR A 154 -1.75 -1.56 8.57
C THR A 154 -0.76 -2.46 9.30
N PHE A 155 -0.02 -3.22 8.51
CA PHE A 155 0.96 -4.20 8.98
C PHE A 155 2.28 -3.98 8.24
N GLY A 156 3.39 -3.92 8.97
CA GLY A 156 4.72 -3.70 8.41
C GLY A 156 5.05 -2.24 8.11
N ASP A 157 5.95 -2.06 7.16
CA ASP A 157 6.38 -0.74 6.71
C ASP A 157 5.32 -0.01 5.89
N THR A 158 5.22 1.30 6.07
CA THR A 158 4.40 2.15 5.18
C THR A 158 5.15 2.44 3.88
N ILE A 159 4.46 2.26 2.76
CA ILE A 159 5.02 2.53 1.43
C ILE A 159 4.73 3.99 1.03
N LYS A 160 5.78 4.77 0.79
CA LYS A 160 5.65 6.12 0.21
C LYS A 160 5.43 5.98 -1.30
N GLY A 161 4.53 6.77 -1.91
CA GLY A 161 4.26 6.69 -3.37
C GLY A 161 3.10 5.76 -3.78
N PHE A 162 2.20 5.45 -2.85
CA PHE A 162 1.04 4.54 -2.98
C PHE A 162 0.14 4.71 -4.23
N ARG A 163 0.23 5.83 -4.96
CA ARG A 163 -0.56 6.06 -6.18
C ARG A 163 -0.12 5.19 -7.37
N GLN A 164 1.15 4.79 -7.41
CA GLN A 164 1.74 4.08 -8.56
C GLN A 164 1.70 2.55 -8.40
N ILE A 165 1.30 2.05 -7.22
CA ILE A 165 1.33 0.61 -6.93
C ILE A 165 0.04 -0.06 -7.40
N PRO A 166 0.11 -1.10 -8.26
CA PRO A 166 -1.05 -1.93 -8.60
C PRO A 166 -1.59 -2.63 -7.34
N ASN A 167 -2.91 -2.83 -7.26
CA ASN A 167 -3.59 -3.46 -6.10
C ASN A 167 -3.38 -2.78 -4.73
N ARG A 168 -3.14 -1.47 -4.70
CA ARG A 168 -3.02 -0.65 -3.48
C ARG A 168 -4.09 -0.90 -2.38
N LYS A 169 -5.30 -1.33 -2.77
CA LYS A 169 -6.38 -1.64 -1.83
C LYS A 169 -6.07 -2.85 -0.93
N ALA A 170 -5.22 -3.77 -1.38
CA ALA A 170 -4.88 -4.99 -0.64
C ALA A 170 -4.03 -4.73 0.61
N PHE A 171 -3.32 -3.60 0.67
CA PHE A 171 -2.55 -3.22 1.85
C PHE A 171 -3.43 -2.58 2.93
N HIS A 172 -4.48 -1.85 2.55
CA HIS A 172 -5.38 -1.12 3.48
C HIS A 172 -6.86 -1.42 3.15
N PRO A 173 -7.30 -2.69 3.19
CA PRO A 173 -8.66 -3.08 2.79
C PRO A 173 -9.75 -2.58 3.74
N LEU A 174 -9.43 -2.39 5.04
CA LEU A 174 -10.35 -1.91 6.08
C LEU A 174 -10.36 -0.39 6.25
N ARG A 175 -9.71 0.36 5.35
CA ARG A 175 -9.60 1.82 5.48
C ARG A 175 -10.96 2.48 5.33
N ARG A 176 -11.36 3.27 6.33
CA ARG A 176 -12.69 3.93 6.44
C ARG A 176 -13.85 2.94 6.45
N PHE A 177 -13.65 1.75 7.03
CA PHE A 177 -14.74 0.79 7.22
C PHE A 177 -15.63 1.25 8.36
N ASN A 178 -16.92 1.45 8.07
CA ASN A 178 -17.90 1.93 9.05
C ASN A 178 -18.84 0.79 9.46
N ASN A 179 -18.93 0.51 10.76
CA ASN A 179 -19.79 -0.52 11.32
C ASN A 179 -21.00 0.02 12.11
N THR A 180 -21.45 1.25 11.84
CA THR A 180 -22.56 1.89 12.58
C THR A 180 -23.93 1.22 12.44
N ASN A 181 -24.16 0.49 11.34
CA ASN A 181 -25.48 -0.08 11.02
C ASN A 181 -25.69 -1.49 11.60
N ARG A 182 -24.71 -2.02 12.35
CA ARG A 182 -24.74 -3.36 12.94
C ARG A 182 -25.29 -3.32 14.37
N PRO A 183 -25.73 -4.47 14.92
CA PRO A 183 -26.16 -4.55 16.31
C PRO A 183 -25.07 -4.04 17.26
N SER A 184 -25.44 -3.11 18.14
CA SER A 184 -24.56 -2.43 19.09
C SER A 184 -23.89 -3.38 20.09
N HIS A 185 -24.63 -4.34 20.63
CA HIS A 185 -24.18 -5.20 21.74
C HIS A 185 -23.60 -6.55 21.28
N ALA A 186 -23.09 -6.62 20.05
CA ALA A 186 -22.48 -7.82 19.50
C ALA A 186 -20.96 -7.68 19.44
N SER A 187 -20.25 -8.80 19.61
CA SER A 187 -18.84 -8.87 19.24
C SER A 187 -18.69 -8.75 17.72
N HIS A 188 -17.74 -7.93 17.28
CA HIS A 188 -17.46 -7.68 15.87
C HIS A 188 -16.15 -8.36 15.50
N ASP A 189 -16.25 -9.52 14.85
CA ASP A 189 -15.09 -10.37 14.58
C ASP A 189 -14.59 -10.17 13.14
N TYR A 190 -13.31 -9.81 13.02
CA TYR A 190 -12.63 -9.65 11.74
C TYR A 190 -11.55 -10.73 11.59
N LEU A 191 -11.78 -11.68 10.70
CA LEU A 191 -10.77 -12.68 10.36
C LEU A 191 -9.82 -12.09 9.31
N LEU A 192 -8.56 -11.87 9.69
CA LEU A 192 -7.54 -11.27 8.82
C LEU A 192 -6.58 -12.35 8.31
N LYS A 193 -6.38 -12.43 6.99
CA LYS A 193 -5.34 -13.27 6.38
C LYS A 193 -4.22 -12.36 5.88
N ILE A 194 -3.09 -12.39 6.58
CA ILE A 194 -1.93 -11.51 6.33
C ILE A 194 -0.91 -12.24 5.44
N VAL A 195 -0.38 -11.55 4.44
CA VAL A 195 0.63 -12.05 3.49
C VAL A 195 1.82 -11.09 3.48
N PRO A 196 3.05 -11.57 3.77
CA PRO A 196 4.25 -10.75 3.68
C PRO A 196 4.53 -10.35 2.24
N THR A 197 4.94 -9.11 2.02
CA THR A 197 5.33 -8.62 0.71
C THR A 197 6.61 -7.80 0.80
N ILE A 198 7.42 -7.84 -0.26
CA ILE A 198 8.63 -7.04 -0.36
C ILE A 198 8.38 -6.02 -1.47
N TYR A 199 8.62 -4.75 -1.16
CA TYR A 199 8.58 -3.69 -2.13
C TYR A 199 9.99 -3.15 -2.33
N GLU A 200 10.50 -3.24 -3.55
CA GLU A 200 11.81 -2.72 -3.95
C GLU A 200 11.59 -1.54 -4.91
N ASP A 201 12.10 -0.37 -4.53
CA ASP A 201 12.05 0.83 -5.35
C ASP A 201 13.22 0.87 -6.36
N LEU A 202 13.17 1.78 -7.34
CA LEU A 202 14.23 2.01 -8.33
C LEU A 202 15.60 2.32 -7.70
N GLY A 203 15.60 2.86 -6.48
CA GLY A 203 16.80 3.11 -5.69
C GLY A 203 17.33 1.91 -4.91
N SER A 204 16.84 0.69 -5.18
CA SER A 204 17.17 -0.55 -4.45
C SER A 204 16.86 -0.50 -2.95
N VAL A 205 16.00 0.41 -2.52
CA VAL A 205 15.51 0.48 -1.15
C VAL A 205 14.38 -0.53 -1.00
N ARG A 206 14.60 -1.53 -0.15
CA ARG A 206 13.60 -2.55 0.18
C ARG A 206 12.76 -2.13 1.37
N ARG A 207 11.47 -2.40 1.28
CA ARG A 207 10.47 -2.21 2.33
C ARG A 207 9.71 -3.50 2.53
N TYR A 208 9.22 -3.72 3.74
CA TYR A 208 8.51 -4.94 4.14
C TYR A 208 7.07 -4.65 4.56
N PRO A 209 6.21 -4.21 3.63
CA PRO A 209 4.79 -4.08 3.88
C PRO A 209 4.12 -5.46 3.91
N TYR A 210 2.95 -5.54 4.54
CA TYR A 210 2.11 -6.72 4.47
C TYR A 210 0.79 -6.37 3.80
N GLN A 211 0.34 -7.27 2.93
CA GLN A 211 -1.00 -7.23 2.38
C GLN A 211 -1.91 -8.11 3.24
N PHE A 212 -3.20 -7.79 3.28
CA PHE A 212 -4.14 -8.68 3.94
C PHE A 212 -5.51 -8.65 3.29
N THR A 213 -6.25 -9.73 3.48
CA THR A 213 -7.68 -9.80 3.21
C THR A 213 -8.42 -9.98 4.52
N PHE A 214 -9.68 -9.55 4.55
CA PHE A 214 -10.52 -9.68 5.74
C PHE A 214 -11.85 -10.32 5.41
N PHE A 215 -12.41 -11.02 6.40
CA PHE A 215 -13.79 -11.47 6.42
C PHE A 215 -14.42 -10.99 7.73
N TYR A 216 -15.59 -10.37 7.63
CA TYR A 216 -16.35 -9.89 8.78
C TYR A 216 -17.47 -10.88 9.11
N ARG A 217 -17.54 -11.31 10.37
CA ARG A 217 -18.55 -12.26 10.87
C ARG A 217 -19.61 -11.56 11.71
#